data_AF-A0A7V8ZF38-F1
#
_entry.id   AF-A0A7V8ZF38-F1
#
_cell.length_a   1.000
_cell.length_b   1.000
_cell.length_c   1.000
_cell.angle_alpha   90.00
_cell.angle_beta   90.00
_cell.angle_gamma   90.00
#
_symmetry.space_group_name_H-M   'P 1'
#
loop_
_entity.id
_entity.type
_entity.pdbx_description
1 polymer ?
#
loop_
_entity_poly.entity_id
_entity_poly.type
_entity_poly.pdbx_seq_one_letter_code
_entity_poly.pdbx_strand_id
1 'polypeptide(L)'
;MGKVVPIDGDGEKPRTSRGRIRSRNRADKTALVLGGGGFTGGVYEIGALRALDLLAVNSTVNEFDVYVGTSAGSFVASMTANGITPE
;
A
#
# COMPACT_ATOMS: atom_id res chain seq x y z
N MET A 1 -44.62 38.58 -45.23
CA MET A 1 -43.21 38.89 -44.91
C MET A 1 -42.82 38.09 -43.66
N GLY A 2 -42.50 36.80 -43.82
CA GLY A 2 -42.19 35.91 -42.69
C GLY A 2 -40.72 36.07 -42.30
N LYS A 3 -40.46 36.44 -41.05
CA LYS A 3 -39.10 36.57 -40.51
C LYS A 3 -38.59 35.18 -40.15
N VAL A 4 -37.72 34.61 -40.98
CA VAL A 4 -37.01 33.37 -40.69
C VAL A 4 -35.91 33.65 -39.66
N VAL A 5 -35.89 32.85 -38.60
CA VAL A 5 -34.90 32.90 -37.52
C VAL A 5 -33.80 31.89 -37.88
N PRO A 6 -32.51 32.27 -37.94
CA PRO A 6 -31.45 31.30 -38.07
C PRO A 6 -31.35 30.50 -36.77
N ILE A 7 -31.31 29.17 -36.88
CA ILE A 7 -31.04 28.29 -35.75
C ILE A 7 -29.55 28.01 -35.80
N ASP A 8 -28.79 28.70 -34.95
CA ASP A 8 -27.37 28.45 -34.73
C ASP A 8 -27.21 27.01 -34.20
N GLY A 9 -26.60 26.18 -35.04
CA GLY A 9 -26.33 24.79 -34.77
C GLY A 9 -24.90 24.62 -34.27
N ASP A 10 -24.70 24.76 -32.96
CA ASP A 10 -23.38 24.60 -32.33
C ASP A 10 -23.49 24.55 -30.80
N GLY A 11 -24.31 23.62 -30.31
CA GLY A 11 -24.22 23.15 -28.93
C GLY A 11 -23.21 22.01 -28.81
N GLU A 12 -21.91 22.33 -28.77
CA GLU A 12 -20.86 21.38 -28.40
C GLU A 12 -21.20 20.78 -27.03
N LYS A 13 -21.66 19.51 -27.04
CA LYS A 13 -21.98 18.79 -25.81
C LYS A 13 -20.74 18.81 -24.91
N PRO A 14 -20.85 19.15 -23.61
CA PRO A 14 -19.71 19.11 -22.72
C PRO A 14 -19.18 17.69 -22.72
N ARG A 15 -18.00 17.52 -23.33
CA ARG A 15 -17.24 16.26 -23.30
C ARG A 15 -17.14 15.92 -21.84
N THR A 16 -17.82 14.88 -21.41
CA THR A 16 -17.73 14.41 -20.04
C THR A 16 -16.25 14.17 -19.79
N SER A 17 -15.64 15.03 -18.99
CA SER A 17 -14.32 14.77 -18.45
C SER A 17 -14.56 13.58 -17.53
N ARG A 18 -14.53 12.36 -18.09
CA ARG A 18 -14.26 11.15 -17.32
C ARG A 18 -13.03 11.52 -16.54
N GLY A 19 -13.24 11.80 -15.24
CA GLY A 19 -12.20 12.19 -14.33
C GLY A 19 -11.13 11.16 -14.52
N ARG A 20 -10.06 11.54 -15.21
CA ARG A 20 -8.89 10.71 -15.38
C ARG A 20 -8.43 10.61 -13.95
N ILE A 21 -8.76 9.48 -13.29
CA ILE A 21 -8.25 9.16 -11.97
C ILE A 21 -6.77 9.33 -12.18
N ARG A 22 -6.23 10.43 -11.66
CA ARG A 22 -4.80 10.65 -11.63
C ARG A 22 -4.36 9.55 -10.70
N SER A 23 -4.05 8.39 -11.28
CA SER A 23 -3.16 7.42 -10.68
C SER A 23 -1.89 8.20 -10.49
N ARG A 24 -1.84 8.90 -9.36
CA ARG A 24 -0.60 9.43 -8.83
C ARG A 24 0.26 8.19 -8.76
N ASN A 25 1.42 8.21 -9.40
CA ASN A 25 2.51 7.28 -9.14
C ASN A 25 2.90 7.38 -7.65
N ARG A 26 1.98 7.06 -6.73
CA ARG A 26 2.36 6.62 -5.40
C ARG A 26 2.91 5.25 -5.65
N ALA A 27 4.18 5.05 -5.29
CA ALA A 27 4.69 3.71 -5.11
C ALA A 27 3.64 2.88 -4.35
N ASP A 28 3.40 1.66 -4.82
CA ASP A 28 2.50 0.75 -4.15
C ASP A 28 3.00 0.56 -2.72
N LYS A 29 2.12 0.77 -1.74
CA LYS A 29 2.49 0.61 -0.34
C LYS A 29 2.64 -0.87 -0.02
N THR A 30 3.66 -1.21 0.73
CA THR A 30 3.94 -2.58 1.16
C THR A 30 3.58 -2.76 2.64
N ALA A 31 3.13 -3.95 3.01
CA ALA A 31 2.75 -4.26 4.38
C ALA A 31 3.37 -5.58 4.85
N LEU A 32 3.90 -5.59 6.07
CA LEU A 32 4.35 -6.79 6.77
C LEU A 32 3.26 -7.24 7.75
N VAL A 33 2.72 -8.45 7.53
CA VAL A 33 1.66 -9.03 8.37
C VAL A 33 2.22 -10.23 9.12
N LEU A 34 2.24 -10.13 10.45
CA LEU A 34 2.74 -11.14 11.38
C LEU A 34 1.56 -11.79 12.12
N GLY A 35 1.47 -13.10 11.99
CA GLY A 35 0.36 -13.90 12.51
C GLY A 35 0.52 -14.23 13.99
N GLY A 36 -0.56 -14.59 14.67
CA GLY A 36 -0.47 -15.10 16.04
C GLY A 36 0.02 -16.55 16.07
N GLY A 37 0.88 -16.91 17.03
CA GLY A 37 1.36 -18.29 17.22
C GLY A 37 1.87 -18.62 18.62
N GLY A 38 1.57 -17.78 19.62
CA GLY A 38 2.12 -17.89 20.98
C GLY A 38 3.63 -17.58 21.02
N PHE A 39 4.27 -17.83 22.18
CA PHE A 39 5.71 -17.56 22.36
C PHE A 39 6.59 -18.33 21.36
N THR A 40 6.24 -19.60 21.09
CA THR A 40 6.92 -20.43 20.10
C THR A 40 6.77 -19.91 18.68
N GLY A 41 5.59 -19.38 18.34
CA GLY A 41 5.35 -18.71 17.06
C GLY A 41 6.15 -17.42 16.92
N GLY A 42 6.31 -16.65 18.01
CA GLY A 42 7.14 -15.44 18.01
C GLY A 42 8.62 -15.73 17.75
N VAL A 43 9.17 -16.81 18.32
CA VAL A 43 10.56 -17.24 18.02
C VAL A 43 10.69 -17.71 16.56
N TYR A 44 9.68 -18.41 16.04
CA TYR A 44 9.65 -18.79 14.63
C TYR A 44 9.61 -17.57 13.70
N GLU A 45 8.84 -16.53 14.04
CA GLU A 45 8.78 -15.28 13.29
C GLU A 45 10.12 -14.54 13.25
N ILE A 46 10.90 -14.53 14.33
CA ILE A 46 12.25 -13.93 14.34
C ILE A 46 13.16 -14.63 13.33
N GLY A 47 13.15 -15.97 13.32
CA GLY A 47 13.94 -16.75 12.34
C GLY A 47 13.49 -16.54 10.90
N ALA A 48 12.17 -16.44 10.67
CA ALA A 48 11.61 -16.16 9.35
C ALA A 48 11.95 -14.74 8.87
N LEU A 49 11.89 -13.74 9.76
CA LEU A 49 12.28 -12.37 9.47
C LEU A 49 13.77 -12.26 9.16
N ARG A 50 14.63 -13.00 9.89
CA ARG A 50 16.06 -13.07 9.58
C ARG A 50 16.33 -13.68 8.21
N ALA A 51 15.62 -14.75 7.86
CA ALA A 51 15.74 -15.35 6.53
C ALA A 51 15.24 -14.39 5.43
N LEU A 52 14.17 -13.64 5.68
CA LEU A 52 13.64 -12.66 4.74
C LEU A 52 14.60 -11.48 4.55
N ASP A 53 15.19 -10.98 5.64
CA ASP A 53 16.20 -9.93 5.64
C ASP A 53 17.46 -10.34 4.86
N LEU A 54 17.90 -11.60 4.97
CA LEU A 54 19.02 -12.14 4.17
C LEU A 54 18.68 -12.32 2.68
N LEU A 55 17.43 -12.61 2.34
CA LEU A 55 16.98 -12.82 0.97
C LEU A 55 16.61 -11.51 0.25
N ALA A 56 16.27 -10.47 1.01
CA ALA A 56 15.91 -9.16 0.50
C ALA A 56 17.17 -8.37 0.09
N VAL A 57 17.61 -8.56 -1.16
CA VAL A 57 18.78 -7.85 -1.69
C VAL A 57 18.44 -6.36 -1.87
N ASN A 58 19.04 -5.50 -1.03
CA ASN A 58 18.78 -4.06 -0.92
C ASN A 58 17.44 -3.68 -0.26
N SER A 59 16.82 -4.56 0.52
CA SER A 59 15.70 -4.16 1.37
C SER A 59 15.74 -4.89 2.71
N THR A 60 15.21 -4.28 3.77
CA THR A 60 15.12 -4.90 5.09
C THR A 60 13.68 -5.04 5.54
N VAL A 61 13.43 -5.95 6.50
CA VAL A 61 12.13 -6.10 7.17
C VAL A 61 11.64 -4.81 7.85
N ASN A 62 12.51 -3.81 8.03
CA ASN A 62 12.18 -2.52 8.60
C ASN A 62 11.72 -1.46 7.57
N GLU A 63 11.67 -1.77 6.27
CA GLU A 63 11.30 -0.82 5.20
C GLU A 63 9.85 -0.92 4.72
N PHE A 64 9.02 -1.75 5.36
CA PHE A 64 7.59 -1.82 5.01
C PHE A 64 6.84 -0.54 5.45
N ASP A 65 5.88 -0.09 4.64
CA ASP A 65 5.07 1.09 4.95
C ASP A 65 4.06 0.85 6.09
N VAL A 66 3.66 -0.41 6.29
CA VAL A 66 2.63 -0.82 7.25
C VAL A 66 3.04 -2.10 7.95
N TYR A 67 2.91 -2.13 9.28
CA TYR A 67 3.13 -3.32 10.11
C TYR A 67 1.83 -3.73 10.77
N VAL A 68 1.43 -4.99 10.59
CA VAL A 68 0.24 -5.57 11.23
C VAL A 68 0.67 -6.80 11.99
N GLY A 69 0.31 -6.88 13.27
CA GLY A 69 0.63 -8.03 14.11
C GLY A 69 -0.54 -8.44 14.98
N THR A 70 -0.73 -9.75 15.15
CA THR A 70 -1.80 -10.30 16.00
C THR A 70 -1.19 -11.15 17.11
N SER A 71 -1.57 -10.93 18.38
CA SER A 71 -1.04 -11.66 19.54
C SER A 71 0.50 -11.58 19.62
N ALA A 72 1.23 -12.70 19.67
CA ALA A 72 2.70 -12.69 19.68
C ALA A 72 3.31 -11.89 18.50
N GLY A 73 2.68 -11.95 17.32
CA GLY A 73 3.11 -11.18 16.16
C GLY A 73 2.95 -9.67 16.31
N SER A 74 2.15 -9.15 17.27
CA SER A 74 2.09 -7.71 17.54
C SER A 74 3.33 -7.21 18.29
N PHE A 75 3.92 -8.04 19.15
CA PHE A 75 5.21 -7.73 19.76
C PHE A 75 6.30 -7.65 18.71
N VAL A 76 6.39 -8.63 17.82
CA VAL A 76 7.39 -8.62 16.75
C VAL A 76 7.15 -7.47 15.77
N ALA A 77 5.91 -7.25 15.32
CA ALA A 77 5.54 -6.15 14.42
C ALA A 77 5.90 -4.78 15.01
N SER A 78 5.67 -4.57 16.32
CA SER A 78 6.02 -3.32 16.97
C SER A 78 7.52 -3.13 17.09
N MET A 79 8.30 -4.18 17.37
CA MET A 79 9.76 -4.12 17.40
C MET A 79 10.33 -3.78 16.01
N THR A 80 9.89 -4.48 14.98
CA THR A 80 10.34 -4.23 13.60
C THR A 80 9.91 -2.84 13.09
N ALA A 81 8.70 -2.39 13.43
CA ALA A 81 8.25 -1.03 13.11
C ALA A 81 9.11 0.06 13.80
N ASN A 82 9.74 -0.24 14.95
CA ASN A 82 10.64 0.66 15.66
C ASN A 82 12.09 0.57 15.18
N GLY A 83 12.38 -0.15 14.10
CA GLY A 83 13.74 -0.29 13.56
C GLY A 83 14.60 -1.31 14.30
N ILE A 84 14.01 -2.18 15.13
CA ILE A 84 14.75 -3.33 15.67
C ILE A 84 14.90 -4.35 14.55
N THR A 85 16.15 -4.69 14.27
CA THR A 85 16.57 -5.60 13.22
C THR A 85 16.74 -7.02 13.80
N PRO A 86 16.44 -8.09 13.03
CA PRO A 86 16.37 -9.47 13.54
C PRO A 86 17.72 -10.24 13.57
N GLU A 87 18.87 -9.57 13.74
CA GLU A 87 20.20 -10.21 13.94
C GLU A 87 20.44 -10.82 15.32
#